data_AF-A0A355UEW1-F1
#
_entry.id   AF-A0A355UEW1-F1
#
_cell.length_a   1.000
_cell.length_b   1.000
_cell.length_c   1.000
_cell.angle_alpha   90.00
_cell.angle_beta   90.00
_cell.angle_gamma   90.00
#
_symmetry.space_group_name_H-M   'P 1'
#
loop_
_entity.id
_entity.type
_entity.pdbx_description
1 polymer ?
#
loop_
_entity_poly.entity_id
_entity_poly.type
_entity_poly.pdbx_seq_one_letter_code
_entity_poly.pdbx_strand_id
1 'polypeptide(L)'
;MRKLLFILLFIPFISLGQKDYFNELVYADSLIQNNQIELAYSQLKNLEKTIPKSDSLYDYSKIYLIDVISYLENNSRLNEDFSKSLEYGLEALDLLKKENKLFNKEFAERKPYMIKNIAVSYSGLKDYKKAKKYKDLLYKAYKHKTLPEGINEYFNFDFFKLDDKNIWGYEWFEELPKDRFSTSFTKIVYYIYSTNPDGSDKDQLYRLHVIMFHGKNENFDYVMDKRFETETEEIEGTMYSFIYKEDIDFEKLHNDVIQIVKKDIQSDTKRVRSKDSQNSKIEIEL
;
A
#
# COMPACT_ATOMS: atom_id res chain seq x y z
N MET A 1 0.47 -1.38 18.65
CA MET A 1 0.37 -1.63 20.10
C MET A 1 -0.05 -0.35 20.81
N ARG A 2 -1.34 0.01 20.69
CA ARG A 2 -2.37 0.09 21.74
C ARG A 2 -1.97 0.88 23.00
N LYS A 3 -2.21 2.20 22.97
CA LYS A 3 -2.62 2.93 24.18
C LYS A 3 -4.02 2.43 24.55
N LEU A 4 -4.20 1.98 25.80
CA LEU A 4 -5.51 1.67 26.34
C LEU A 4 -6.42 2.90 26.18
N LEU A 5 -7.44 2.80 25.33
CA LEU A 5 -8.66 3.57 25.58
C LEU A 5 -9.40 2.83 26.69
N PHE A 6 -9.01 3.10 27.94
CA PHE A 6 -9.92 2.93 29.07
C PHE A 6 -11.08 3.88 28.80
N ILE A 7 -12.11 3.37 28.14
CA ILE A 7 -13.38 4.03 28.03
C ILE A 7 -13.99 3.99 29.45
N LEU A 8 -13.61 4.97 30.27
CA LEU A 8 -14.27 5.30 31.54
C LEU A 8 -15.63 5.89 31.16
N LEU A 9 -16.55 5.02 30.79
CA LEU A 9 -17.95 5.35 30.55
C LEU A 9 -18.59 5.73 31.88
N PHE A 10 -18.60 7.02 32.18
CA PHE A 10 -19.66 7.60 32.99
C PHE A 10 -20.97 7.52 32.18
N ILE A 11 -21.59 6.33 32.10
CA ILE A 11 -22.96 6.17 31.57
C ILE A 11 -23.94 6.26 32.74
N PRO A 12 -24.85 7.25 32.77
CA PRO A 12 -26.03 7.17 33.60
C PRO A 12 -27.02 6.16 32.98
N PHE A 13 -27.41 5.15 33.77
CA PHE A 13 -28.46 4.15 33.51
C PHE A 13 -28.23 3.18 32.33
N ILE A 14 -27.46 2.12 32.58
CA ILE A 14 -27.41 0.91 31.73
C ILE A 14 -28.74 0.17 31.85
N SER A 15 -29.55 0.18 30.79
CA SER A 15 -30.72 -0.72 30.67
C SER A 15 -30.25 -2.16 30.38
N LEU A 16 -31.06 -3.16 30.69
CA LEU A 16 -30.70 -4.58 30.52
C LEU A 16 -30.18 -4.90 29.10
N GLY A 17 -30.83 -4.37 28.05
CA GLY A 17 -30.40 -4.59 26.65
C GLY A 17 -29.03 -3.97 26.31
N GLN A 18 -28.67 -2.83 26.92
CA GLN A 18 -27.35 -2.22 26.71
C GLN A 18 -26.23 -3.02 27.39
N LYS A 19 -26.54 -3.69 28.51
CA LYS A 19 -25.60 -4.56 29.22
C LYS A 19 -25.17 -5.76 28.36
N ASP A 20 -26.08 -6.31 27.58
CA ASP A 20 -25.80 -7.48 26.73
C ASP A 20 -24.86 -7.10 25.56
N TYR A 21 -25.13 -6.01 24.85
CA TYR A 21 -24.25 -5.53 23.77
C TYR A 21 -22.86 -5.11 24.27
N PHE A 22 -22.78 -4.54 25.48
CA PHE A 22 -21.49 -4.22 26.09
C PHE A 22 -20.65 -5.48 26.32
N ASN A 23 -21.26 -6.54 26.85
CA ASN A 23 -20.56 -7.81 27.08
C ASN A 23 -20.12 -8.46 25.76
N GLU A 24 -20.94 -8.38 24.70
CA GLU A 24 -20.55 -8.85 23.36
C GLU A 24 -19.34 -8.08 22.80
N LEU A 25 -19.29 -6.75 22.98
CA LEU A 25 -18.15 -5.94 22.54
C LEU A 25 -16.89 -6.23 23.36
N VAL A 26 -17.01 -6.41 24.67
CA VAL A 26 -15.89 -6.81 25.55
C VAL A 26 -15.37 -8.19 25.17
N TYR A 27 -16.27 -9.12 24.85
CA TYR A 27 -15.87 -10.45 24.39
C TYR A 27 -15.12 -10.38 23.05
N ALA A 28 -15.60 -9.58 22.09
CA ALA A 28 -14.88 -9.33 20.85
C ALA A 28 -13.48 -8.74 21.07
N ASP A 29 -13.33 -7.77 21.99
CA ASP A 29 -12.00 -7.24 22.33
C ASP A 29 -11.10 -8.32 22.94
N SER A 30 -11.62 -9.18 23.81
CA SER A 30 -10.87 -10.31 24.37
C SER A 30 -10.37 -11.25 23.28
N LEU A 31 -11.18 -11.55 22.26
CA LEU A 31 -10.77 -12.35 21.11
C LEU A 31 -9.62 -11.68 20.34
N ILE A 32 -9.68 -10.36 20.13
CA ILE A 32 -8.60 -9.59 19.48
C ILE A 32 -7.30 -9.69 20.29
N GLN A 33 -7.36 -9.49 21.61
CA GLN A 33 -6.18 -9.55 22.49
C GLN A 33 -5.53 -10.94 22.51
N ASN A 34 -6.32 -12.00 22.33
CA ASN A 34 -5.86 -13.37 22.24
C ASN A 34 -5.51 -13.80 20.80
N ASN A 35 -5.41 -12.85 19.85
CA ASN A 35 -5.10 -13.09 18.45
C ASN A 35 -6.09 -14.04 17.73
N GLN A 36 -7.33 -14.15 18.23
CA GLN A 36 -8.40 -14.93 17.63
C GLN A 36 -9.22 -14.08 16.65
N ILE A 37 -8.54 -13.53 15.64
CA ILE A 37 -9.06 -12.44 14.80
C ILE A 37 -10.31 -12.84 13.99
N GLU A 38 -10.37 -14.05 13.46
CA GLU A 38 -11.55 -14.55 12.71
C GLU A 38 -12.81 -14.68 13.59
N LEU A 39 -12.63 -15.09 14.85
CA LEU A 39 -13.72 -15.16 15.82
C LEU A 39 -14.17 -13.74 16.21
N ALA A 40 -13.22 -12.82 16.41
CA ALA A 40 -13.52 -11.41 16.68
C ALA A 40 -14.30 -10.78 15.52
N TYR A 41 -13.89 -11.04 14.27
CA TYR A 41 -14.60 -10.60 13.07
C TYR A 41 -16.04 -11.10 13.07
N SER A 42 -16.23 -12.41 13.27
CA SER A 42 -17.55 -13.03 13.29
C SER A 42 -18.46 -12.44 14.39
N GLN A 43 -17.91 -12.24 15.60
CA GLN A 43 -18.62 -11.64 16.72
C GLN A 43 -19.04 -10.19 16.43
N LEU A 44 -18.11 -9.36 15.92
CA LEU A 44 -18.37 -7.96 15.59
C LEU A 44 -19.35 -7.80 14.42
N LYS A 45 -19.31 -8.70 13.45
CA LYS A 45 -20.27 -8.76 12.34
C LYS A 45 -21.68 -9.10 12.81
N ASN A 46 -21.80 -9.98 13.81
CA ASN A 46 -23.10 -10.26 14.42
C ASN A 46 -23.60 -9.03 15.20
N LEU A 47 -22.74 -8.45 16.03
CA LEU A 47 -23.07 -7.27 16.83
C LEU A 47 -23.50 -6.08 15.97
N GLU A 48 -22.82 -5.80 14.85
CA GLU A 48 -23.17 -4.68 13.95
C GLU A 48 -24.58 -4.81 13.34
N LYS A 49 -25.09 -6.04 13.19
CA LYS A 49 -26.43 -6.32 12.65
C LYS A 49 -27.52 -6.20 13.72
N THR A 50 -27.20 -6.53 14.96
CA THR A 50 -28.18 -6.65 16.05
C THR A 50 -28.29 -5.38 16.88
N ILE A 51 -27.19 -4.64 17.05
CA ILE A 51 -27.19 -3.46 17.89
C ILE A 51 -28.01 -2.31 17.25
N PRO A 52 -28.92 -1.66 18.00
CA PRO A 52 -29.66 -0.52 17.49
C PRO A 52 -28.71 0.62 17.08
N LYS A 53 -28.93 1.23 15.91
CA LYS A 53 -28.11 2.37 15.44
C LYS A 53 -28.16 3.59 16.36
N SER A 54 -29.17 3.68 17.22
CA SER A 54 -29.31 4.72 18.25
C SER A 54 -28.49 4.44 19.51
N ASP A 55 -28.00 3.22 19.69
CA ASP A 55 -27.14 2.85 20.81
C ASP A 55 -25.77 3.50 20.66
N SER A 56 -25.22 4.03 21.76
CA SER A 56 -23.90 4.66 21.77
C SER A 56 -22.78 3.68 21.42
N LEU A 57 -22.96 2.38 21.68
CA LEU A 57 -21.98 1.34 21.36
C LEU A 57 -21.93 0.99 19.86
N TYR A 58 -22.91 1.40 19.05
CA TYR A 58 -22.93 1.09 17.62
C TYR A 58 -21.69 1.63 16.90
N ASP A 59 -21.37 2.90 17.12
CA ASP A 59 -20.22 3.55 16.48
C ASP A 59 -18.89 2.94 16.94
N TYR A 60 -18.78 2.51 18.21
CA TYR A 60 -17.62 1.78 18.73
C TYR A 60 -17.48 0.40 18.09
N SER A 61 -18.56 -0.37 18.00
CA SER A 61 -18.53 -1.71 17.37
C SER A 61 -18.05 -1.65 15.92
N LYS A 62 -18.44 -0.61 15.18
CA LYS A 62 -17.96 -0.35 13.82
C LYS A 62 -16.48 -0.05 13.75
N ILE A 63 -15.95 0.77 14.66
CA ILE A 63 -14.52 1.08 14.71
C ILE A 63 -13.71 -0.21 14.91
N TYR A 64 -14.11 -1.04 15.87
CA TYR A 64 -13.47 -2.34 16.12
C TYR A 64 -13.59 -3.28 14.92
N LEU A 65 -14.76 -3.31 14.27
CA LEU A 65 -14.97 -4.12 13.07
C LEU A 65 -14.04 -3.66 11.93
N ILE A 66 -13.90 -2.36 11.69
CA ILE A 66 -12.98 -1.81 10.68
C ILE A 66 -11.52 -2.16 11.01
N ASP A 67 -11.12 -2.10 12.28
CA ASP A 67 -9.77 -2.51 12.71
C ASP A 67 -9.50 -3.98 12.38
N VAL A 68 -10.43 -4.86 12.73
CA VAL A 68 -10.32 -6.30 12.47
C VAL A 68 -10.30 -6.60 10.97
N ILE A 69 -11.21 -5.99 10.19
CA ILE A 69 -11.24 -6.17 8.73
C ILE A 69 -9.94 -5.66 8.11
N SER A 70 -9.40 -4.53 8.56
CA SER A 70 -8.13 -3.99 8.04
C SER A 70 -6.95 -4.91 8.33
N TYR A 71 -6.95 -5.57 9.50
CA TYR A 71 -5.96 -6.60 9.81
C TYR A 71 -6.07 -7.82 8.88
N LEU A 72 -7.29 -8.33 8.70
CA LEU A 72 -7.56 -9.49 7.84
C LEU A 72 -7.23 -9.19 6.37
N GLU A 73 -7.56 -8.00 5.88
CA GLU A 73 -7.19 -7.51 4.55
C GLU A 73 -5.68 -7.52 4.38
N ASN A 74 -4.94 -6.90 5.31
CA ASN A 74 -3.49 -6.81 5.23
C ASN A 74 -2.84 -8.20 5.29
N ASN A 75 -3.29 -9.07 6.19
CA ASN A 75 -2.77 -10.43 6.28
C ASN A 75 -3.04 -11.22 5.00
N SER A 76 -4.24 -11.10 4.42
CA SER A 76 -4.58 -11.76 3.15
C SER A 76 -3.67 -11.25 2.02
N ARG A 77 -3.47 -9.93 1.93
CA ARG A 77 -2.61 -9.30 0.91
C ARG A 77 -1.16 -9.76 1.01
N LEU A 78 -0.60 -9.77 2.22
CA LEU A 78 0.78 -10.22 2.48
C LEU A 78 0.98 -11.71 2.20
N ASN A 79 -0.08 -12.51 2.17
CA ASN A 79 -0.08 -13.92 1.79
C ASN A 79 -0.54 -14.15 0.33
N GLU A 80 -0.66 -13.08 -0.47
CA GLU A 80 -1.12 -13.11 -1.86
C GLU A 80 -2.53 -13.70 -2.07
N ASP A 81 -3.35 -13.79 -1.02
CA ASP A 81 -4.79 -14.03 -1.12
C ASP A 81 -5.50 -12.71 -1.46
N PHE A 82 -5.25 -12.22 -2.67
CA PHE A 82 -5.80 -10.96 -3.15
C PHE A 82 -7.32 -10.98 -3.30
N SER A 83 -7.94 -12.17 -3.40
CA SER A 83 -9.40 -12.31 -3.44
C SER A 83 -10.01 -11.94 -2.09
N LYS A 84 -9.50 -12.51 -0.99
CA LYS A 84 -9.95 -12.14 0.36
C LYS A 84 -9.53 -10.73 0.74
N SER A 85 -8.31 -10.32 0.39
CA SER A 85 -7.85 -8.94 0.60
C SER A 85 -8.81 -7.94 -0.05
N LEU A 86 -9.24 -8.20 -1.30
CA LEU A 86 -10.22 -7.38 -1.98
C LEU A 86 -11.58 -7.38 -1.28
N GLU A 87 -12.08 -8.55 -0.87
CA GLU A 87 -13.36 -8.68 -0.17
C GLU A 87 -13.37 -7.82 1.12
N TYR A 88 -12.39 -8.03 1.99
CA TYR A 88 -12.24 -7.26 3.22
C TYR A 88 -12.01 -5.77 2.95
N GLY A 89 -11.21 -5.43 1.94
CA GLY A 89 -10.95 -4.04 1.59
C GLY A 89 -12.21 -3.29 1.14
N LEU A 90 -13.03 -3.93 0.30
CA LEU A 90 -14.32 -3.38 -0.12
C LEU A 90 -15.30 -3.25 1.04
N GLU A 91 -15.34 -4.22 1.95
CA GLU A 91 -16.17 -4.18 3.14
C GLU A 91 -15.77 -3.02 4.06
N ALA A 92 -14.49 -2.89 4.38
CA ALA A 92 -13.99 -1.78 5.19
C ALA A 92 -14.28 -0.43 4.54
N LEU A 93 -14.10 -0.31 3.22
CA LEU A 93 -14.41 0.92 2.48
C LEU A 93 -15.91 1.26 2.54
N ASP A 94 -16.81 0.27 2.49
CA ASP A 94 -18.24 0.49 2.66
C ASP A 94 -18.58 1.00 4.07
N LEU A 95 -18.00 0.40 5.11
CA LEU A 95 -18.16 0.84 6.49
C LEU A 95 -17.61 2.27 6.70
N LEU A 96 -16.48 2.61 6.07
CA LEU A 96 -15.86 3.94 6.10
C LEU A 96 -16.66 5.02 5.33
N LYS A 97 -17.54 4.62 4.40
CA LYS A 97 -18.43 5.56 3.68
C LYS A 97 -19.69 5.89 4.48
N LYS A 98 -20.13 4.99 5.35
CA LYS A 98 -21.30 5.23 6.21
C LYS A 98 -20.94 6.27 7.27
N GLU A 99 -21.85 7.19 7.54
CA GLU A 99 -21.66 8.15 8.62
C GLU A 99 -21.48 7.43 9.95
N ASN A 100 -20.47 7.88 10.72
CA ASN A 100 -20.20 7.45 12.08
C ASN A 100 -19.78 8.70 12.85
N LYS A 101 -20.47 8.98 13.96
CA LYS A 101 -20.31 10.25 14.70
C LYS A 101 -18.96 10.34 15.42
N LEU A 102 -18.30 9.20 15.62
CA LEU A 102 -16.99 9.07 16.26
C LEU A 102 -15.82 9.14 15.27
N PHE A 103 -16.08 9.24 13.96
CA PHE A 103 -15.00 9.39 12.97
C PHE A 103 -14.38 10.78 13.09
N ASN A 104 -13.31 10.87 13.86
CA ASN A 104 -12.44 12.03 13.90
C ASN A 104 -11.58 12.10 12.62
N LYS A 105 -10.77 13.16 12.51
CA LYS A 105 -9.88 13.37 11.35
C LYS A 105 -8.97 12.15 11.11
N GLU A 106 -8.30 11.66 12.16
CA GLU A 106 -7.41 10.49 12.10
C GLU A 106 -8.13 9.25 11.53
N PHE A 107 -9.39 9.03 11.91
CA PHE A 107 -10.17 7.93 11.38
C PHE A 107 -10.53 8.11 9.91
N ALA A 108 -10.84 9.34 9.48
CA ALA A 108 -11.15 9.65 8.09
C ALA A 108 -9.94 9.39 7.16
N GLU A 109 -8.72 9.51 7.66
CA GLU A 109 -7.49 9.24 6.92
C GLU A 109 -7.37 7.77 6.47
N ARG A 110 -8.06 6.84 7.15
CA ARG A 110 -8.08 5.40 6.79
C ARG A 110 -8.67 5.12 5.42
N LYS A 111 -9.59 5.96 4.94
CA LYS A 111 -10.30 5.74 3.67
C LYS A 111 -9.33 5.79 2.46
N PRO A 112 -8.49 6.81 2.29
CA PRO A 112 -7.40 6.80 1.32
C PRO A 112 -6.48 5.56 1.39
N TYR A 113 -6.08 5.14 2.59
CA TYR A 113 -5.28 3.92 2.77
C TYR A 113 -6.01 2.66 2.28
N MET A 114 -7.31 2.55 2.55
CA MET A 114 -8.11 1.42 2.10
C MET A 114 -8.31 1.41 0.58
N ILE A 115 -8.54 2.59 -0.04
CA ILE A 115 -8.60 2.74 -1.50
C ILE A 115 -7.30 2.25 -2.15
N LYS A 116 -6.15 2.61 -1.56
CA LYS A 116 -4.83 2.13 -2.00
C LYS A 116 -4.74 0.60 -1.89
N ASN A 117 -5.10 -0.01 -0.77
CA ASN A 117 -5.04 -1.47 -0.59
C ASN A 117 -5.94 -2.22 -1.60
N ILE A 118 -7.13 -1.68 -1.90
CA ILE A 118 -8.01 -2.22 -2.94
C ILE A 118 -7.36 -2.14 -4.33
N ALA A 119 -6.67 -1.04 -4.65
CA ALA A 119 -5.94 -0.92 -5.91
C ALA A 119 -4.87 -2.02 -6.04
N VAL A 120 -4.09 -2.26 -4.97
CA VAL A 120 -3.09 -3.34 -4.91
C VAL A 120 -3.74 -4.71 -5.10
N SER A 121 -4.88 -4.95 -4.45
CA SER A 121 -5.59 -6.22 -4.57
C SER A 121 -6.06 -6.49 -6.00
N TYR A 122 -6.58 -5.46 -6.69
CA TYR A 122 -6.93 -5.60 -8.10
C TYR A 122 -5.71 -5.82 -8.99
N SER A 123 -4.57 -5.17 -8.72
CA SER A 123 -3.31 -5.43 -9.42
C SER A 123 -2.86 -6.89 -9.24
N GLY A 124 -2.88 -7.41 -8.00
CA GLY A 124 -2.55 -8.81 -7.71
C GLY A 124 -3.50 -9.82 -8.36
N LEU A 125 -4.76 -9.46 -8.55
CA LEU A 125 -5.74 -10.23 -9.34
C LEU A 125 -5.63 -10.01 -10.85
N LYS A 126 -4.65 -9.22 -11.31
CA LYS A 126 -4.44 -8.85 -12.73
C LYS A 126 -5.62 -8.12 -13.37
N ASP A 127 -6.49 -7.49 -12.57
CA ASP A 127 -7.56 -6.62 -13.05
C ASP A 127 -7.08 -5.15 -13.05
N TYR A 128 -6.10 -4.86 -13.91
CA TYR A 128 -5.45 -3.54 -13.99
C TYR A 128 -6.43 -2.42 -14.34
N LYS A 129 -7.51 -2.74 -15.07
CA LYS A 129 -8.57 -1.77 -15.39
C LYS A 129 -9.29 -1.32 -14.12
N LYS A 130 -9.63 -2.24 -13.20
CA LYS A 130 -10.21 -1.84 -11.91
C LYS A 130 -9.16 -1.24 -10.98
N ALA A 131 -7.94 -1.76 -10.94
CA ALA A 131 -6.85 -1.14 -10.18
C ALA A 131 -6.72 0.35 -10.54
N LYS A 132 -6.68 0.66 -11.85
CA LYS A 132 -6.64 2.05 -12.36
C LYS A 132 -7.79 2.90 -11.83
N LYS A 133 -9.03 2.39 -11.78
CA LYS A 133 -10.16 3.15 -11.23
C LYS A 133 -9.94 3.59 -9.78
N TYR A 134 -9.35 2.74 -8.94
CA TYR A 134 -9.06 3.09 -7.54
C TYR A 134 -7.84 4.02 -7.43
N LYS A 135 -6.84 3.85 -8.30
CA LYS A 135 -5.73 4.80 -8.44
C LYS A 135 -6.21 6.19 -8.82
N ASP A 136 -7.14 6.30 -9.79
CA ASP A 136 -7.73 7.57 -10.21
C ASP A 136 -8.45 8.30 -9.05
N LEU A 137 -9.01 7.57 -8.09
CA LEU A 137 -9.56 8.16 -6.85
C LEU A 137 -8.47 8.78 -5.97
N LEU A 138 -7.31 8.12 -5.85
CA LEU A 138 -6.16 8.66 -5.12
C LEU A 138 -5.59 9.89 -5.82
N TYR A 139 -5.42 9.84 -7.15
CA TYR A 139 -5.01 11.01 -7.94
C TYR A 139 -5.97 12.18 -7.78
N LYS A 140 -7.29 11.92 -7.78
CA LYS A 140 -8.28 12.95 -7.48
C LYS A 140 -8.04 13.54 -6.08
N ALA A 141 -7.84 12.72 -5.06
CA ALA A 141 -7.57 13.19 -3.70
C ALA A 141 -6.25 13.98 -3.60
N TYR A 142 -5.18 13.56 -4.31
CA TYR A 142 -3.92 14.29 -4.41
C TYR A 142 -4.13 15.69 -4.98
N LYS A 143 -4.84 15.81 -6.11
CA LYS A 143 -5.15 17.10 -6.76
C LYS A 143 -5.94 18.05 -5.84
N HIS A 144 -6.77 17.50 -4.94
CA HIS A 144 -7.52 18.28 -3.94
C HIS A 144 -6.76 18.48 -2.62
N LYS A 145 -5.53 17.96 -2.48
CA LYS A 145 -4.71 17.99 -1.26
C LYS A 145 -5.43 17.39 -0.04
N THR A 146 -6.19 16.31 -0.25
CA THR A 146 -6.96 15.63 0.80
C THR A 146 -6.38 14.27 1.19
N LEU A 147 -5.20 13.91 0.69
CA LEU A 147 -4.50 12.69 1.10
C LEU A 147 -3.80 12.92 2.45
N PRO A 148 -3.81 11.93 3.34
CA PRO A 148 -3.07 11.99 4.59
C PRO A 148 -1.57 11.89 4.37
N GLU A 149 -0.80 12.33 5.37
CA GLU A 149 0.63 12.08 5.44
C GLU A 149 0.93 10.58 5.30
N GLY A 150 2.02 10.27 4.60
CA GLY A 150 2.47 8.90 4.33
C GLY A 150 1.97 8.31 3.01
N ILE A 151 0.93 8.89 2.41
CA ILE A 151 0.49 8.55 1.04
C ILE A 151 0.14 9.80 0.21
N ASN A 152 0.59 10.97 0.62
CA ASN A 152 0.31 12.25 -0.04
C ASN A 152 1.26 12.57 -1.21
N GLU A 153 2.34 11.81 -1.37
CA GLU A 153 3.34 12.00 -2.44
C GLU A 153 3.41 10.81 -3.39
N TYR A 154 3.34 9.61 -2.83
CA TYR A 154 3.37 8.35 -3.55
C TYR A 154 2.54 7.32 -2.79
N PHE A 155 2.23 6.21 -3.45
CA PHE A 155 1.46 5.13 -2.85
C PHE A 155 1.86 3.77 -3.43
N ASN A 156 1.72 2.72 -2.62
CA ASN A 156 1.89 1.35 -3.07
C ASN A 156 0.73 0.96 -4.00
N PHE A 157 1.03 0.49 -5.20
CA PHE A 157 0.02 0.09 -6.19
C PHE A 157 0.12 -1.39 -6.61
N ASP A 158 1.23 -2.05 -6.25
CA ASP A 158 1.50 -3.44 -6.62
C ASP A 158 2.32 -4.13 -5.51
N PHE A 159 2.04 -5.41 -5.29
CA PHE A 159 2.76 -6.27 -4.38
C PHE A 159 2.65 -7.70 -4.87
N PHE A 160 3.77 -8.44 -4.88
CA PHE A 160 3.78 -9.86 -5.15
C PHE A 160 5.06 -10.50 -4.61
N LYS A 161 5.02 -11.82 -4.44
CA LYS A 161 6.19 -12.62 -4.09
C LYS A 161 6.74 -13.31 -5.31
N LEU A 162 8.05 -13.47 -5.35
CA LEU A 162 8.73 -14.20 -6.40
C LEU A 162 9.91 -14.95 -5.78
N ASP A 163 9.79 -16.28 -5.72
CA ASP A 163 10.74 -17.14 -5.02
C ASP A 163 10.92 -16.71 -3.55
N ASP A 164 12.15 -16.37 -3.15
CA ASP A 164 12.52 -15.89 -1.81
C ASP A 164 12.51 -14.35 -1.67
N LYS A 165 11.71 -13.67 -2.51
CA LYS A 165 11.67 -12.21 -2.58
C LYS A 165 10.26 -11.64 -2.44
N ASN A 166 10.18 -10.54 -1.71
CA ASN A 166 9.01 -9.66 -1.69
C ASN A 166 9.27 -8.47 -2.60
N ILE A 167 8.30 -8.12 -3.44
CA ILE A 167 8.42 -7.07 -4.45
C ILE A 167 7.30 -6.06 -4.25
N TRP A 168 7.68 -4.79 -4.01
CA TRP A 168 6.74 -3.72 -3.70
C TRP A 168 6.82 -2.60 -4.73
N GLY A 169 5.73 -2.34 -5.46
CA GLY A 169 5.63 -1.27 -6.44
C GLY A 169 5.01 0.00 -5.86
N TYR A 170 5.71 1.13 -5.96
CA TYR A 170 5.25 2.45 -5.54
C TYR A 170 5.21 3.42 -6.71
N GLU A 171 4.19 4.27 -6.76
CA GLU A 171 3.99 5.26 -7.81
C GLU A 171 3.88 6.66 -7.20
N TRP A 172 4.61 7.61 -7.77
CA TRP A 172 4.54 9.04 -7.41
C TRP A 172 3.39 9.71 -8.14
N PHE A 173 2.63 10.55 -7.44
CA PHE A 173 1.51 11.28 -8.05
C PHE A 173 1.94 12.36 -9.03
N GLU A 174 3.15 12.89 -8.87
CA GLU A 174 3.66 13.95 -9.71
C GLU A 174 3.61 13.53 -11.19
N GLU A 175 3.25 14.47 -12.06
CA GLU A 175 3.10 14.24 -13.49
C GLU A 175 4.45 14.47 -14.19
N LEU A 176 4.63 13.84 -15.35
CA LEU A 176 5.87 13.90 -16.09
C LEU A 176 6.20 15.34 -16.53
N PRO A 177 7.35 15.94 -16.17
CA PRO A 177 7.64 17.33 -16.50
C PRO A 177 7.72 17.56 -18.01
N LYS A 178 6.95 18.53 -18.54
CA LYS A 178 6.93 18.84 -19.99
C LYS A 178 8.33 19.14 -20.55
N ASP A 179 9.11 19.90 -19.80
CA ASP A 179 10.53 20.10 -20.08
C ASP A 179 11.34 18.95 -19.47
N ARG A 180 11.73 17.99 -20.32
CA ARG A 180 12.51 16.81 -19.93
C ARG A 180 13.95 17.14 -19.51
N PHE A 181 14.39 18.40 -19.62
CA PHE A 181 15.71 18.86 -19.14
C PHE A 181 15.63 19.65 -17.84
N SER A 182 14.43 19.91 -17.31
CA SER A 182 14.24 20.75 -16.13
C SER A 182 14.61 20.08 -14.81
N THR A 183 14.45 18.76 -14.69
CA THR A 183 14.71 18.00 -13.47
C THR A 183 14.88 16.52 -13.78
N SER A 184 15.53 15.76 -12.90
CA SER A 184 15.35 14.30 -12.86
C SER A 184 13.97 13.96 -12.29
N PHE A 185 13.39 12.86 -12.77
CA PHE A 185 12.05 12.44 -12.38
C PHE A 185 11.93 10.91 -12.38
N THR A 186 11.38 10.36 -11.31
CA THR A 186 11.06 8.93 -11.16
C THR A 186 9.55 8.78 -11.00
N LYS A 187 8.92 8.01 -11.89
CA LYS A 187 7.47 7.78 -11.83
C LYS A 187 7.12 6.65 -10.88
N ILE A 188 7.87 5.56 -10.96
CA ILE A 188 7.62 4.32 -10.22
C ILE A 188 8.93 3.77 -9.66
N VAL A 189 8.87 3.20 -8.47
CA VAL A 189 9.95 2.42 -7.88
C VAL A 189 9.40 1.07 -7.44
N TYR A 190 10.02 -0.01 -7.89
CA TYR A 190 9.89 -1.33 -7.29
C TYR A 190 11.04 -1.54 -6.31
N TYR A 191 10.72 -1.93 -5.08
CA TYR A 191 11.67 -2.34 -4.07
C TYR A 191 11.68 -3.87 -4.00
N ILE A 192 12.87 -4.46 -4.10
CA ILE A 192 13.06 -5.90 -4.09
C ILE A 192 13.76 -6.26 -2.78
N TYR A 193 13.11 -7.05 -1.95
CA TYR A 193 13.62 -7.52 -0.66
C TYR A 193 13.83 -9.03 -0.70
N SER A 194 14.86 -9.52 0.01
CA SER A 194 14.88 -10.91 0.45
C SER A 194 13.85 -11.13 1.56
N THR A 195 13.45 -12.38 1.79
CA THR A 195 12.44 -12.72 2.80
C THR A 195 13.03 -13.45 4.01
N ASN A 196 12.49 -13.16 5.20
CA ASN A 196 12.64 -13.99 6.39
C ASN A 196 11.89 -15.33 6.26
N PRO A 197 12.16 -16.33 7.12
CA PRO A 197 11.42 -17.60 7.12
C PRO A 197 9.91 -17.46 7.33
N ASP A 198 9.46 -16.38 7.98
CA ASP A 198 8.03 -16.06 8.16
C ASP A 198 7.41 -15.31 6.98
N GLY A 199 8.19 -15.06 5.91
CA GLY A 199 7.75 -14.36 4.70
C GLY A 199 7.77 -12.83 4.80
N SER A 200 8.21 -12.25 5.92
CA SER A 200 8.40 -10.80 6.05
C SER A 200 9.63 -10.30 5.30
N ASP A 201 9.66 -9.01 4.98
CA ASP A 201 10.83 -8.36 4.37
C ASP A 201 12.06 -8.48 5.28
N LYS A 202 13.23 -8.75 4.68
CA LYS A 202 14.50 -8.83 5.38
C LYS A 202 15.49 -7.77 4.90
N ASP A 203 16.24 -8.05 3.84
CA ASP A 203 17.27 -7.15 3.32
C ASP A 203 16.80 -6.56 1.98
N GLN A 204 16.87 -5.23 1.80
CA GLN A 204 16.62 -4.62 0.49
C GLN A 204 17.77 -5.00 -0.45
N LEU A 205 17.47 -5.78 -1.49
CA LEU A 205 18.47 -6.26 -2.44
C LEU A 205 18.83 -5.18 -3.45
N TYR A 206 17.81 -4.60 -4.10
CA TYR A 206 17.97 -3.51 -5.06
C TYR A 206 16.61 -2.86 -5.34
N ARG A 207 16.63 -1.80 -6.14
CA ARG A 207 15.43 -1.10 -6.60
C ARG A 207 15.40 -1.07 -8.12
N LEU A 208 14.20 -1.10 -8.70
CA LEU A 208 13.97 -0.85 -10.11
C LEU A 208 13.17 0.45 -10.24
N HIS A 209 13.76 1.45 -10.88
CA HIS A 209 13.20 2.79 -11.01
C HIS A 209 12.72 2.99 -12.45
N VAL A 210 11.45 3.33 -12.64
CA VAL A 210 10.94 3.82 -13.92
C VAL A 210 11.20 5.32 -13.96
N ILE A 211 12.31 5.70 -14.60
CA ILE A 211 12.80 7.08 -14.65
C ILE A 211 12.50 7.75 -15.98
N MET A 212 12.33 9.07 -15.94
CA MET A 212 12.16 9.88 -17.15
C MET A 212 13.38 9.76 -18.05
N PHE A 213 13.14 9.54 -19.34
CA PHE A 213 14.21 9.57 -20.33
C PHE A 213 14.58 11.01 -20.69
N HIS A 214 15.84 11.38 -20.47
CA HIS A 214 16.39 12.68 -20.83
C HIS A 214 16.79 12.72 -22.31
N GLY A 215 15.80 12.80 -23.21
CA GLY A 215 16.04 12.92 -24.64
C GLY A 215 14.78 13.23 -25.43
N LYS A 216 14.94 13.71 -26.66
CA LYS A 216 13.82 13.83 -27.61
C LYS A 216 13.55 12.46 -28.21
N ASN A 217 12.43 11.86 -27.83
CA ASN A 217 12.04 10.54 -28.31
C ASN A 217 10.52 10.43 -28.37
N GLU A 218 10.00 9.95 -29.49
CA GLU A 218 8.56 9.72 -29.67
C GLU A 218 8.15 8.29 -29.31
N ASN A 219 9.09 7.37 -29.06
CA ASN A 219 8.79 5.96 -28.83
C ASN A 219 8.57 5.61 -27.36
N PHE A 220 9.21 6.33 -26.43
CA PHE A 220 9.04 6.13 -24.99
C PHE A 220 9.35 7.40 -24.20
N ASP A 221 8.75 7.48 -23.02
CA ASP A 221 8.90 8.58 -22.06
C ASP A 221 9.78 8.18 -20.87
N TYR A 222 9.78 6.89 -20.55
CA TYR A 222 10.52 6.33 -19.42
C TYR A 222 11.39 5.13 -19.82
N VAL A 223 12.43 4.93 -19.03
CA VAL A 223 13.30 3.74 -19.04
C VAL A 223 13.38 3.15 -17.63
N MET A 224 13.70 1.87 -17.54
CA MET A 224 14.01 1.23 -16.25
C MET A 224 15.47 1.44 -15.87
N ASP A 225 15.72 1.80 -14.62
CA ASP A 225 17.04 1.84 -13.98
C ASP A 225 17.09 0.83 -12.82
N LYS A 226 18.07 -0.06 -12.82
CA LYS A 226 18.38 -0.92 -11.66
C LYS A 226 19.35 -0.17 -10.75
N ARG A 227 19.01 -0.09 -9.46
CA ARG A 227 19.83 0.60 -8.44
C ARG A 227 20.14 -0.32 -7.29
N PHE A 228 21.43 -0.43 -6.98
CA PHE A 228 21.99 -1.17 -5.87
C PHE A 228 22.68 -0.22 -4.92
N GLU A 229 22.57 -0.44 -3.63
CA GLU A 229 23.12 0.45 -2.62
C GLU A 229 23.95 -0.37 -1.63
N THR A 230 25.22 0.00 -1.47
CA THR A 230 26.13 -0.54 -0.44
C THR A 230 26.29 0.46 0.70
N GLU A 231 27.10 0.13 1.70
CA GLU A 231 27.45 1.08 2.76
C GLU A 231 28.12 2.34 2.22
N THR A 232 28.93 2.21 1.17
CA THR A 232 29.81 3.28 0.67
C THR A 232 29.44 3.82 -0.71
N GLU A 233 28.60 3.11 -1.48
CA GLU A 233 28.33 3.41 -2.88
C GLU A 233 26.85 3.20 -3.25
N GLU A 234 26.39 3.94 -4.26
CA GLU A 234 25.20 3.63 -5.03
C GLU A 234 25.63 3.27 -6.46
N ILE A 235 25.23 2.09 -6.93
CA ILE A 235 25.47 1.61 -8.28
C ILE A 235 24.13 1.66 -9.01
N GLU A 236 24.05 2.41 -10.10
CA GLU A 236 22.85 2.50 -10.92
C GLU A 236 23.15 2.18 -12.39
N GLY A 237 22.15 1.68 -13.09
CA GLY A 237 22.31 1.33 -14.49
C GLY A 237 20.99 1.24 -15.23
N THR A 238 20.96 1.85 -16.41
CA THR A 238 19.80 1.87 -17.30
C THR A 238 19.65 0.56 -18.05
N MET A 239 18.40 0.12 -18.21
CA MET A 239 17.99 -1.09 -18.91
C MET A 239 17.10 -0.69 -20.11
N TYR A 240 17.71 -0.33 -21.23
CA TYR A 240 17.05 0.21 -22.44
C TYR A 240 16.10 -0.78 -23.13
N SER A 241 16.17 -2.06 -22.80
CA SER A 241 15.18 -3.05 -23.23
C SER A 241 13.81 -2.86 -22.55
N PHE A 242 13.74 -2.08 -21.47
CA PHE A 242 12.54 -1.87 -20.66
C PHE A 242 12.12 -0.41 -20.70
N ILE A 243 11.22 -0.11 -21.64
CA ILE A 243 10.74 1.23 -21.95
C ILE A 243 9.23 1.35 -21.72
N TYR A 244 8.79 2.57 -21.38
CA TYR A 244 7.38 2.86 -21.09
C TYR A 244 6.95 4.23 -21.61
N LYS A 245 5.66 4.36 -21.88
CA LYS A 245 4.97 5.62 -22.21
C LYS A 245 4.52 6.35 -20.96
N GLU A 246 4.13 7.62 -21.10
CA GLU A 246 3.53 8.41 -20.02
C GLU A 246 2.33 7.69 -19.38
N ASP A 247 1.42 7.15 -20.20
CA ASP A 247 0.38 6.21 -19.77
C ASP A 247 0.96 4.80 -19.68
N ILE A 248 1.51 4.47 -18.51
CA ILE A 248 2.24 3.23 -18.28
C ILE A 248 1.27 2.04 -18.35
N ASP A 249 1.59 1.07 -19.21
CA ASP A 249 0.98 -0.25 -19.19
C ASP A 249 1.49 -1.04 -17.96
N PHE A 250 0.64 -1.11 -16.93
CA PHE A 250 0.97 -1.78 -15.67
C PHE A 250 1.05 -3.31 -15.78
N GLU A 251 0.38 -3.92 -16.76
CA GLU A 251 0.52 -5.35 -17.02
C GLU A 251 1.90 -5.65 -17.60
N LYS A 252 2.31 -4.85 -18.61
CA LYS A 252 3.67 -4.93 -19.16
C LYS A 252 4.72 -4.69 -18.07
N LEU A 253 4.58 -3.61 -17.29
CA LEU A 253 5.53 -3.27 -16.22
C LEU A 253 5.68 -4.41 -15.20
N HIS A 254 4.57 -4.98 -14.73
CA HIS A 254 4.59 -6.10 -13.79
C HIS A 254 5.35 -7.31 -14.36
N ASN A 255 5.07 -7.68 -15.61
CA ASN A 255 5.75 -8.79 -16.29
C ASN A 255 7.24 -8.52 -16.53
N ASP A 256 7.59 -7.28 -16.86
CA ASP A 256 8.99 -6.84 -17.00
C ASP A 256 9.75 -6.99 -15.68
N VAL A 257 9.17 -6.57 -14.55
CA VAL A 257 9.77 -6.73 -13.21
C VAL A 257 9.99 -8.21 -12.89
N ILE A 258 8.98 -9.07 -13.12
CA ILE A 258 9.13 -10.52 -12.95
C ILE A 258 10.29 -11.04 -13.81
N GLN A 259 10.37 -10.62 -15.07
CA GLN A 259 11.42 -11.06 -15.98
C GLN A 259 12.81 -10.63 -15.49
N ILE A 260 12.98 -9.37 -15.06
CA ILE A 260 14.23 -8.83 -14.56
C ILE A 260 14.70 -9.61 -13.33
N VAL A 261 13.79 -9.82 -12.37
CA VAL A 261 14.12 -10.50 -11.11
C VAL A 261 14.42 -11.99 -11.36
N LYS A 262 13.59 -12.69 -12.13
CA LYS A 262 13.73 -14.13 -12.37
C LYS A 262 14.97 -14.50 -13.17
N LYS A 263 15.37 -13.65 -14.13
CA LYS A 263 16.54 -13.89 -14.99
C LYS A 263 17.80 -13.18 -14.50
N ASP A 264 17.73 -12.47 -13.37
CA ASP A 264 18.76 -11.55 -12.86
C ASP A 264 19.39 -10.69 -13.97
N ILE A 265 18.53 -9.98 -14.70
CA ILE A 265 18.97 -9.15 -15.83
C ILE A 265 19.84 -8.01 -15.31
N GLN A 266 20.98 -7.82 -15.96
CA GLN A 266 21.92 -6.73 -15.68
C GLN A 266 21.58 -5.50 -16.53
N SER A 267 21.98 -4.33 -16.04
CA SER A 267 21.81 -3.08 -16.77
C SER A 267 22.73 -2.99 -17.97
N ASP A 268 22.29 -2.29 -19.02
CA ASP A 268 23.08 -2.00 -20.22
C ASP A 268 24.19 -0.97 -19.94
N THR A 269 24.02 -0.17 -18.90
CA THR A 269 25.00 0.83 -18.45
C THR A 269 25.31 0.62 -16.97
N LYS A 270 26.47 1.08 -16.51
CA LYS A 270 26.80 1.15 -15.09
C LYS A 270 27.34 2.53 -14.73
N ARG A 271 26.83 3.08 -13.62
CA ARG A 271 27.30 4.32 -12.99
C ARG A 271 27.48 4.03 -11.51
N VAL A 272 28.62 4.41 -10.96
CA VAL A 272 28.92 4.26 -9.53
C VAL A 272 29.00 5.63 -8.89
N ARG A 273 28.41 5.80 -7.71
CA ARG A 273 28.46 7.04 -6.93
C ARG A 273 28.91 6.75 -5.51
N SER A 274 30.04 7.31 -5.09
CA SER A 274 30.47 7.24 -3.69
C SER A 274 29.60 8.13 -2.80
N LYS A 275 29.26 7.62 -1.61
CA LYS A 275 28.49 8.32 -0.58
C LYS A 275 29.33 9.29 0.25
N ASP A 276 30.65 9.05 0.33
CA ASP A 276 31.57 9.82 1.16
C ASP A 276 32.18 11.05 0.46
N SER A 277 32.04 11.16 -0.86
CA SER A 277 32.59 12.30 -1.60
C SER A 277 31.49 13.28 -2.02
N GLN A 278 31.61 14.54 -1.59
CA GLN A 278 30.87 15.68 -2.17
C GLN A 278 31.13 15.84 -3.69
N ASN A 279 32.10 15.11 -4.25
CA ASN A 279 32.39 15.00 -5.68
C ASN A 279 32.19 13.56 -6.13
N SER A 280 31.04 13.27 -6.74
CA SER A 280 30.76 11.98 -7.38
C SER A 280 31.70 11.74 -8.57
N LYS A 281 32.50 10.67 -8.53
CA LYS A 281 33.16 10.13 -9.73
C LYS A 281 32.13 9.30 -10.49
N ILE A 282 31.79 9.69 -11.71
CA ILE A 282 30.97 8.87 -12.61
C ILE A 282 31.93 8.01 -13.43
N GLU A 283 32.04 6.73 -13.09
CA GLU A 283 32.67 5.74 -13.97
C GLU A 283 31.57 5.13 -14.84
N ILE A 284 31.65 5.37 -16.16
CA ILE A 284 30.77 4.76 -17.17
C ILE A 284 31.56 3.59 -17.77
N GLU A 285 31.21 2.37 -17.39
CA GLU A 285 31.64 1.17 -18.10
C GLU A 285 30.60 0.89 -19.21
N LEU A 286 31.06 0.88 -20.47
CA LEU A 286 30.28 0.54 -21.67
C LEU A 286 30.46 -0.95 -22.01
#